data_AF-G0UT55-F1
#
_entry.id   AF-G0UT55-F1
#
_cell.length_a   1.000
_cell.length_b   1.000
_cell.length_c   1.000
_cell.angle_alpha   90.00
_cell.angle_beta   90.00
_cell.angle_gamma   90.00
#
_symmetry.space_group_name_H-M   'P 1'
#
loop_
_entity.id
_entity.type
_entity.pdbx_description
1 polymer ?
#
loop_
_entity_poly.entity_id
_entity_poly.type
_entity_poly.pdbx_seq_one_letter_code
_entity_poly.pdbx_strand_id
1 'polypeptide(L)'
;MAVCCCGPFFDMILRHREFVSAFEGRASADRLLFATNLPHWADRNTRSEFVQQFHKAEKNSSRWTPLTLLGYAASRFAKAVISPMRVVNADALVEAVFAQYMVAVDDMRYGPFDDNNCFLNGASRSKGCAANYGATKITIWSMTRVLNVSTPPLTAPVTPSITYSVPDTSGLTPAHLAGIIVGSIVMLLFFSMATTLFVRCEVMRHTRDNESAPKEPTDPVTLIFTDIESSTALWAAHPNLMPDAVATHHRLIRSTIARHDAYEVKTVGDSFMIACRSVTAAVELARDLQLALLHHDWGTTALDESYRGLEEECALEVSEYEPPTARLDPAVYGKLWNGLRVRVGIHTGLCDIRHDEVTKGYDYYGQTTNMAARAESVANGGQVLLTCATYYSLSAAERARLDLMPMGPVSLRGVPEPVEMYQLNAVPGRTFAALRLDREVDLINDESDATGSSPSDSSSSTATLCETSQMVARCLESVLGTFAPARRRSLLVAICERWRVSLPRKPEAAWDEDYCQNVIRRIALRVGHAMDLYAADRDHSTGTSSSASVILIPCRRADIPGY
;
A
#
# COMPACT_ATOMS: atom_id res chain seq x y z
N MET A 1 -47.38 4.25 -17.61
CA MET A 1 -46.52 5.13 -18.43
C MET A 1 -46.25 4.42 -19.75
N ALA A 2 -46.94 4.81 -20.82
CA ALA A 2 -46.90 4.10 -22.10
C ALA A 2 -45.79 4.68 -23.00
N VAL A 3 -44.72 3.91 -23.18
CA VAL A 3 -43.64 4.25 -24.13
C VAL A 3 -44.21 4.18 -25.55
N CYS A 4 -44.14 5.29 -26.28
CA CYS A 4 -44.50 5.40 -27.69
C CYS A 4 -43.18 5.35 -28.48
N CYS A 5 -42.92 4.28 -29.22
CA CYS A 5 -41.72 4.17 -30.05
C CYS A 5 -42.00 4.70 -31.45
N CYS A 6 -41.33 5.79 -31.84
CA CYS A 6 -41.24 6.22 -33.23
C CYS A 6 -40.01 5.56 -33.86
N GLY A 7 -40.19 4.73 -34.87
CA GLY A 7 -39.10 4.15 -35.66
C GLY A 7 -38.97 4.84 -37.03
N PRO A 8 -37.78 4.89 -37.64
CA PRO A 8 -37.63 5.35 -39.01
C PRO A 8 -38.45 4.46 -39.94
N PHE A 9 -39.28 5.06 -40.80
CA PHE A 9 -40.13 4.30 -41.73
C PHE A 9 -39.30 3.40 -42.67
N PHE A 10 -38.05 3.78 -42.97
CA PHE A 10 -37.13 2.98 -43.78
C PHE A 10 -36.77 1.63 -43.15
N ASP A 11 -36.57 1.58 -41.82
CA ASP A 11 -36.29 0.32 -41.12
C ASP A 11 -37.50 -0.62 -41.14
N MET A 12 -38.71 -0.06 -41.07
CA MET A 12 -39.95 -0.82 -41.26
C MET A 12 -40.05 -1.39 -42.68
N ILE A 13 -39.63 -0.65 -43.72
CA ILE A 13 -39.69 -1.12 -45.10
C ILE A 13 -38.79 -2.35 -45.28
N LEU A 14 -37.56 -2.29 -44.75
CA LEU A 14 -36.58 -3.38 -44.87
C LEU A 14 -37.00 -4.64 -44.09
N ARG A 15 -37.59 -4.46 -42.90
CA ARG A 15 -38.01 -5.56 -42.01
C ARG A 15 -39.51 -5.81 -42.05
N HIS A 16 -40.20 -5.43 -43.12
CA HIS A 16 -41.66 -5.45 -43.21
C HIS A 16 -42.26 -6.82 -42.82
N ARG A 17 -41.65 -7.93 -43.24
CA ARG A 17 -42.13 -9.29 -42.89
C ARG A 17 -42.04 -9.58 -41.39
N GLU A 18 -40.98 -9.14 -40.73
CA GLU A 18 -40.79 -9.31 -39.28
C GLU A 18 -41.83 -8.49 -38.51
N PHE A 19 -42.07 -7.25 -38.93
CA PHE A 19 -43.09 -6.40 -38.34
C PHE A 19 -44.51 -6.93 -38.56
N VAL A 20 -44.84 -7.43 -39.76
CA VAL A 20 -46.14 -8.09 -40.02
C VAL A 20 -46.30 -9.27 -39.07
N SER A 21 -45.34 -10.20 -39.02
CA SER A 21 -45.43 -11.38 -38.14
C SER A 21 -45.53 -11.03 -36.66
N ALA A 22 -44.88 -9.94 -36.21
CA ALA A 22 -44.86 -9.55 -34.81
C ALA A 22 -46.13 -8.83 -34.35
N PHE A 23 -46.84 -8.15 -35.25
CA PHE A 23 -47.94 -7.24 -34.90
C PHE A 23 -49.30 -7.59 -35.52
N GLU A 24 -49.35 -8.51 -36.49
CA GLU A 24 -50.60 -8.99 -37.08
C GLU A 24 -51.52 -9.60 -36.01
N GLY A 25 -52.75 -9.10 -35.93
CA GLY A 25 -53.76 -9.54 -34.95
C GLY A 25 -53.51 -9.10 -33.49
N ARG A 26 -52.51 -8.25 -33.21
CA ARG A 26 -52.19 -7.80 -31.84
C ARG A 26 -52.60 -6.36 -31.57
N ALA A 27 -53.17 -6.10 -30.39
CA ALA A 27 -53.54 -4.75 -29.94
C ALA A 27 -52.33 -3.80 -29.76
N SER A 28 -51.11 -4.34 -29.69
CA SER A 28 -49.88 -3.53 -29.64
C SER A 28 -49.57 -2.81 -30.95
N ALA A 29 -50.21 -3.18 -32.07
CA ALA A 29 -50.00 -2.55 -33.38
C ALA A 29 -50.41 -1.07 -33.40
N ASP A 30 -51.41 -0.66 -32.61
CA ASP A 30 -51.84 0.75 -32.54
C ASP A 30 -50.81 1.66 -31.87
N ARG A 31 -49.86 1.09 -31.13
CA ARG A 31 -48.89 1.83 -30.31
C ARG A 31 -47.57 2.10 -31.03
N LEU A 32 -47.34 1.44 -32.16
CA LEU A 32 -46.16 1.61 -32.98
C LEU A 32 -46.49 2.57 -34.12
N LEU A 33 -45.80 3.72 -34.13
CA LEU A 33 -46.12 4.84 -35.03
C LEU A 33 -44.99 5.08 -36.02
N PHE A 34 -45.37 5.40 -37.25
CA PHE A 34 -44.44 5.72 -38.33
C PHE A 34 -44.85 7.01 -39.03
N ALA A 35 -43.89 7.88 -39.28
CA ALA A 35 -44.07 9.05 -40.13
C ALA A 35 -43.75 8.69 -41.58
N THR A 36 -44.70 8.91 -42.50
CA THR A 36 -44.51 8.64 -43.92
C THR A 36 -45.28 9.63 -44.79
N ASN A 37 -44.73 9.93 -45.95
CA ASN A 37 -45.39 10.69 -47.03
C ASN A 37 -45.81 9.79 -48.20
N LEU A 38 -45.62 8.46 -48.08
CA LEU A 38 -46.04 7.53 -49.11
C LEU A 38 -47.55 7.25 -49.03
N PRO A 39 -48.23 7.12 -50.17
CA PRO A 39 -49.59 6.59 -50.20
C PRO A 39 -49.60 5.10 -49.84
N HIS A 40 -50.75 4.59 -49.41
CA HIS A 40 -50.88 3.19 -49.00
C HIS A 40 -50.79 2.25 -50.21
N TRP A 41 -49.74 1.41 -50.25
CA TRP A 41 -49.40 0.57 -51.41
C TRP A 41 -50.46 -0.50 -51.76
N ALA A 42 -51.20 -0.99 -50.77
CA ALA A 42 -52.22 -2.03 -50.97
C ALA A 42 -53.65 -1.50 -51.18
N ASP A 43 -53.84 -0.17 -51.31
CA ASP A 43 -55.17 0.42 -51.44
C ASP A 43 -55.74 0.28 -52.86
N ARG A 44 -56.71 -0.63 -53.03
CA ARG A 44 -57.37 -0.91 -54.32
C ARG A 44 -58.27 0.22 -54.81
N ASN A 45 -58.76 1.08 -53.91
CA ASN A 45 -59.67 2.19 -54.22
C ASN A 45 -58.98 3.55 -54.07
N THR A 46 -57.66 3.57 -54.28
CA THR A 46 -56.83 4.75 -54.05
C THR A 46 -57.16 5.90 -55.01
N ARG A 47 -57.17 7.12 -54.47
CA ARG A 47 -57.23 8.36 -55.26
C ARG A 47 -55.85 8.84 -55.74
N SER A 48 -54.78 8.16 -55.32
CA SER A 48 -53.41 8.51 -55.70
C SER A 48 -53.08 7.99 -57.09
N GLU A 49 -52.78 8.90 -58.02
CA GLU A 49 -52.37 8.54 -59.37
C GLU A 49 -51.12 7.65 -59.35
N PHE A 50 -50.17 7.94 -58.48
CA PHE A 50 -48.94 7.16 -58.30
C PHE A 50 -49.22 5.69 -57.95
N VAL A 51 -50.14 5.41 -57.02
CA VAL A 51 -50.49 4.03 -56.64
C VAL A 51 -51.26 3.33 -57.75
N GLN A 52 -52.13 4.05 -58.47
CA GLN A 52 -52.81 3.48 -59.65
C GLN A 52 -51.80 3.07 -60.74
N GLN A 53 -50.76 3.87 -60.98
CA GLN A 53 -49.69 3.53 -61.93
C GLN A 53 -48.81 2.39 -61.40
N PHE A 54 -48.57 2.32 -60.09
CA PHE A 54 -47.88 1.19 -59.46
C PHE A 54 -48.65 -0.13 -59.64
N HIS A 55 -49.96 -0.16 -59.41
CA HIS A 55 -50.78 -1.36 -59.62
C HIS A 55 -50.86 -1.80 -61.08
N LYS A 56 -50.80 -0.84 -62.03
CA LYS A 56 -50.68 -1.15 -63.46
C LYS A 56 -49.34 -1.80 -63.80
N ALA A 57 -48.26 -1.36 -63.15
CA ALA A 57 -46.91 -1.88 -63.35
C ALA A 57 -46.69 -3.23 -62.68
N GLU A 58 -47.19 -3.42 -61.45
CA GLU A 58 -47.14 -4.67 -60.70
C GLU A 58 -48.56 -5.23 -60.54
N LYS A 59 -48.95 -6.09 -61.47
CA LYS A 59 -50.29 -6.70 -61.51
C LYS A 59 -50.51 -7.70 -60.37
N ASN A 60 -49.45 -8.26 -59.79
CA ASN A 60 -49.57 -9.24 -58.72
C ASN A 60 -49.78 -8.55 -57.37
N SER A 61 -50.99 -8.63 -56.83
CA SER A 61 -51.32 -7.99 -55.55
C SER A 61 -50.57 -8.55 -54.34
N SER A 62 -50.08 -9.79 -54.41
CA SER A 62 -49.23 -10.37 -53.36
C SER A 62 -47.84 -9.71 -53.29
N ARG A 63 -47.45 -8.95 -54.32
CA ARG A 63 -46.22 -8.18 -54.37
C ARG A 63 -46.42 -6.71 -54.04
N TRP A 64 -47.61 -6.27 -53.65
CA TRP A 64 -47.83 -4.91 -53.17
C TRP A 64 -47.31 -4.79 -51.74
N THR A 65 -46.05 -4.41 -51.63
CA THR A 65 -45.33 -4.28 -50.36
C THR A 65 -44.71 -2.89 -50.30
N PRO A 66 -44.39 -2.38 -49.11
CA PRO A 66 -43.74 -1.07 -49.03
C PRO A 66 -42.38 -1.05 -49.74
N LEU A 67 -41.67 -2.18 -49.79
CA LEU A 67 -40.39 -2.30 -50.47
C LEU A 67 -40.54 -2.21 -52.00
N THR A 68 -41.54 -2.88 -52.57
CA THR A 68 -41.80 -2.81 -54.01
C THR A 68 -42.34 -1.44 -54.44
N LEU A 69 -43.17 -0.80 -53.60
CA LEU A 69 -43.60 0.58 -53.82
C LEU A 69 -42.39 1.54 -53.77
N LEU A 70 -41.47 1.36 -52.82
CA LEU A 70 -40.25 2.17 -52.74
C LEU A 70 -39.36 2.00 -53.99
N GLY A 71 -39.18 0.77 -54.47
CA GLY A 71 -38.45 0.51 -55.71
C GLY A 71 -39.11 1.16 -56.93
N TYR A 72 -40.45 1.13 -56.99
CA TYR A 72 -41.21 1.83 -58.03
C TYR A 72 -41.04 3.35 -57.93
N ALA A 73 -41.13 3.92 -56.72
CA ALA A 73 -40.92 5.35 -56.46
C ALA A 73 -39.54 5.81 -56.89
N ALA A 74 -38.48 5.09 -56.49
CA ALA A 74 -37.11 5.39 -56.87
C ALA A 74 -36.92 5.35 -58.40
N SER A 75 -37.51 4.36 -59.07
CA SER A 75 -37.41 4.21 -60.53
C SER A 75 -38.14 5.35 -61.26
N ARG A 76 -39.32 5.75 -60.78
CA ARG A 76 -40.10 6.84 -61.36
C ARG A 76 -39.44 8.20 -61.13
N PHE A 77 -38.89 8.43 -59.95
CA PHE A 77 -38.09 9.61 -59.63
C PHE A 77 -36.85 9.69 -60.52
N ALA A 78 -36.07 8.61 -60.62
CA ALA A 78 -34.91 8.55 -61.49
C ALA A 78 -35.29 8.84 -62.95
N LYS A 79 -36.41 8.29 -63.44
CA LYS A 79 -36.91 8.58 -64.79
C LYS A 79 -37.27 10.06 -64.96
N ALA A 80 -37.95 10.67 -64.00
CA ALA A 80 -38.34 12.08 -64.06
C ALA A 80 -37.12 13.01 -64.10
N VAL A 81 -36.09 12.67 -63.33
CA VAL A 81 -34.84 13.44 -63.23
C VAL A 81 -33.95 13.22 -64.46
N ILE A 82 -33.80 11.98 -64.95
CA ILE A 82 -32.94 11.62 -66.08
C ILE A 82 -33.53 12.04 -67.44
N SER A 83 -34.85 11.98 -67.62
CA SER A 83 -35.50 12.28 -68.90
C SER A 83 -35.13 13.64 -69.54
N PRO A 84 -34.95 14.74 -68.78
CA PRO A 84 -34.50 16.02 -69.35
C PRO A 84 -32.98 16.10 -69.63
N MET A 85 -32.18 15.11 -69.24
CA MET A 85 -30.71 15.14 -69.40
C MET A 85 -30.27 14.70 -70.80
N ARG A 86 -29.31 15.42 -71.39
CA ARG A 86 -28.68 15.04 -72.67
C ARG A 86 -27.55 14.02 -72.50
N VAL A 87 -26.81 14.10 -71.40
CA VAL A 87 -25.71 13.20 -71.04
C VAL A 87 -25.87 12.85 -69.57
N VAL A 88 -25.90 11.55 -69.25
CA VAL A 88 -26.09 11.07 -67.88
C VAL A 88 -24.72 10.81 -67.26
N ASN A 89 -24.33 11.64 -66.29
CA ASN A 89 -23.17 11.43 -65.43
C ASN A 89 -23.51 11.87 -63.99
N ALA A 90 -22.60 11.59 -63.04
CA ALA A 90 -22.86 11.87 -61.62
C ALA A 90 -23.11 13.35 -61.34
N ASP A 91 -22.32 14.24 -61.94
CA ASP A 91 -22.42 15.69 -61.73
C ASP A 91 -23.71 16.26 -62.31
N ALA A 92 -24.05 15.88 -63.55
CA ALA A 92 -25.30 16.26 -64.21
C ALA A 92 -26.54 15.74 -63.46
N LEU A 93 -26.42 14.57 -62.80
CA LEU A 93 -27.49 14.03 -61.97
C LEU A 93 -27.74 14.88 -60.72
N VAL A 94 -26.66 15.23 -60.01
CA VAL A 94 -26.72 16.08 -58.83
C VAL A 94 -27.26 17.46 -59.22
N GLU A 95 -26.67 18.11 -60.22
CA GLU A 95 -27.13 19.43 -60.70
C GLU A 95 -28.61 19.42 -61.08
N ALA A 96 -29.09 18.40 -61.79
CA ALA A 96 -30.49 18.34 -62.20
C ALA A 96 -31.47 18.19 -61.01
N VAL A 97 -31.09 17.44 -59.97
CA VAL A 97 -31.93 17.28 -58.76
C VAL A 97 -32.03 18.60 -58.00
N PHE A 98 -30.90 19.29 -57.81
CA PHE A 98 -30.86 20.53 -57.03
C PHE A 98 -31.35 21.75 -57.82
N ALA A 99 -31.17 21.79 -59.14
CA ALA A 99 -31.69 22.87 -59.99
C ALA A 99 -33.22 22.89 -60.09
N GLN A 100 -33.89 21.74 -59.96
CA GLN A 100 -35.35 21.67 -60.12
C GLN A 100 -36.11 22.17 -58.89
N TYR A 101 -35.44 22.42 -57.75
CA TYR A 101 -36.00 22.79 -56.43
C TYR A 101 -37.04 21.81 -55.86
N MET A 102 -37.98 21.34 -56.66
CA MET A 102 -38.98 20.34 -56.34
C MET A 102 -39.21 19.45 -57.56
N VAL A 103 -39.13 18.13 -57.38
CA VAL A 103 -39.43 17.14 -58.42
C VAL A 103 -40.82 16.58 -58.18
N ALA A 104 -41.73 16.73 -59.14
CA ALA A 104 -43.07 16.15 -59.11
C ALA A 104 -43.10 14.85 -59.94
N VAL A 105 -43.61 13.78 -59.35
CA VAL A 105 -43.82 12.50 -60.03
C VAL A 105 -45.25 12.08 -59.76
N ASP A 106 -46.08 12.10 -60.79
CA ASP A 106 -47.53 11.87 -60.66
C ASP A 106 -48.11 12.83 -59.59
N ASP A 107 -48.76 12.32 -58.54
CA ASP A 107 -49.28 13.12 -57.42
C ASP A 107 -48.30 13.27 -56.23
N MET A 108 -47.09 12.70 -56.34
CA MET A 108 -46.02 12.80 -55.34
C MET A 108 -45.08 13.98 -55.60
N ARG A 109 -44.56 14.58 -54.52
CA ARG A 109 -43.61 15.70 -54.56
C ARG A 109 -42.38 15.41 -53.70
N TYR A 110 -41.22 15.61 -54.29
CA TYR A 110 -39.92 15.44 -53.65
C TYR A 110 -39.19 16.80 -53.60
N GLY A 111 -38.53 17.09 -52.48
CA GLY A 111 -37.96 18.40 -52.17
C GLY A 111 -38.80 19.19 -51.16
N PRO A 112 -38.38 20.41 -50.77
CA PRO A 112 -37.46 21.24 -51.54
C PRO A 112 -35.98 20.84 -51.43
N PHE A 113 -35.28 20.90 -52.56
CA PHE A 113 -33.83 20.69 -52.69
C PHE A 113 -33.14 22.04 -52.83
N ASP A 114 -32.06 22.27 -52.09
CA ASP A 114 -31.26 23.50 -52.17
C ASP A 114 -29.79 23.18 -51.90
N ASP A 115 -28.89 23.70 -52.73
CA ASP A 115 -27.45 23.56 -52.62
C ASP A 115 -26.75 24.86 -52.18
N ASN A 116 -27.51 25.94 -51.92
CA ASN A 116 -26.95 27.26 -51.65
C ASN A 116 -26.69 27.53 -50.15
N ASN A 117 -27.37 26.84 -49.24
CA ASN A 117 -27.38 27.19 -47.81
C ASN A 117 -27.13 26.00 -46.88
N CYS A 118 -25.91 25.50 -46.88
CA CYS A 118 -25.47 24.55 -45.88
C CYS A 118 -24.82 25.22 -44.67
N PHE A 119 -25.58 25.30 -43.58
CA PHE A 119 -25.11 25.81 -42.30
C PHE A 119 -24.87 24.67 -41.31
N LEU A 120 -23.63 24.51 -40.86
CA LEU A 120 -23.28 23.76 -39.66
C LEU A 120 -22.49 24.69 -38.74
N ASN A 121 -23.04 24.99 -37.56
CA ASN A 121 -22.38 25.75 -36.48
C ASN A 121 -21.79 27.11 -36.89
N GLY A 122 -22.51 27.92 -37.66
CA GLY A 122 -22.10 29.30 -37.98
C GLY A 122 -20.83 29.42 -38.84
N ALA A 123 -20.21 28.32 -39.23
CA ALA A 123 -19.11 28.28 -40.18
C ALA A 123 -19.66 27.82 -41.53
N SER A 124 -19.75 28.73 -42.49
CA SER A 124 -19.90 28.36 -43.89
C SER A 124 -18.63 27.62 -44.31
N ARG A 125 -18.73 26.34 -44.69
CA ARG A 125 -17.87 25.73 -45.72
C ARG A 125 -18.19 24.26 -45.98
N SER A 126 -18.62 23.97 -47.20
CA SER A 126 -17.87 23.15 -48.15
C SER A 126 -18.48 23.37 -49.54
N LYS A 127 -17.64 23.45 -50.59
CA LYS A 127 -18.15 23.26 -51.96
C LYS A 127 -18.71 21.84 -52.02
N GLY A 128 -19.97 21.70 -52.43
CA GLY A 128 -20.65 20.40 -52.53
C GLY A 128 -21.60 20.06 -51.37
N CYS A 129 -22.02 21.04 -50.57
CA CYS A 129 -23.03 20.78 -49.57
C CYS A 129 -24.45 20.98 -50.14
N ALA A 130 -25.30 19.99 -49.94
CA ALA A 130 -26.64 19.94 -50.51
C ALA A 130 -27.67 19.60 -49.41
N ALA A 131 -28.72 20.41 -49.30
CA ALA A 131 -29.80 20.26 -48.34
C ALA A 131 -31.08 19.77 -49.01
N ASN A 132 -31.71 18.77 -48.42
CA ASN A 132 -33.08 18.36 -48.74
C ASN A 132 -33.95 18.75 -47.55
N TYR A 133 -34.80 19.77 -47.73
CA TYR A 133 -35.70 20.30 -46.69
C TYR A 133 -36.90 19.37 -46.40
N GLY A 134 -36.87 18.15 -46.93
CA GLY A 134 -37.62 17.03 -46.39
C GLY A 134 -38.91 16.72 -47.14
N ALA A 135 -39.56 15.65 -46.69
CA ALA A 135 -40.80 15.15 -47.26
C ALA A 135 -41.98 16.12 -47.04
N THR A 136 -42.77 16.36 -48.09
CA THR A 136 -44.04 17.09 -47.98
C THR A 136 -45.20 16.13 -47.69
N LYS A 137 -46.30 16.64 -47.12
CA LYS A 137 -47.52 15.86 -46.80
C LYS A 137 -47.25 14.63 -45.91
N ILE A 138 -46.44 14.79 -44.86
CA ILE A 138 -46.14 13.74 -43.90
C ILE A 138 -47.39 13.40 -43.09
N THR A 139 -47.70 12.12 -42.97
CA THR A 139 -48.78 11.57 -42.15
C THR A 139 -48.21 10.59 -41.13
N ILE A 140 -48.87 10.47 -39.97
CA ILE A 140 -48.50 9.49 -38.94
C ILE A 140 -49.43 8.29 -39.07
N TRP A 141 -48.85 7.11 -39.28
CA TRP A 141 -49.56 5.85 -39.37
C TRP A 141 -49.26 5.00 -38.14
N SER A 142 -50.27 4.30 -37.63
CA SER A 142 -50.05 3.17 -36.73
C SER A 142 -49.65 1.92 -37.52
N MET A 143 -49.07 0.92 -36.85
CA MET A 143 -48.83 -0.37 -37.50
C MET A 143 -50.15 -1.04 -37.94
N THR A 144 -51.27 -0.78 -37.25
CA THR A 144 -52.60 -1.24 -37.68
C THR A 144 -53.02 -0.63 -39.03
N ARG A 145 -52.68 0.63 -39.28
CA ARG A 145 -52.90 1.29 -40.59
C ARG A 145 -52.03 0.67 -41.68
N VAL A 146 -50.78 0.34 -41.36
CA VAL A 146 -49.84 -0.33 -42.27
C VAL A 146 -50.36 -1.70 -42.70
N LEU A 147 -50.99 -2.44 -41.78
CA LEU A 147 -51.53 -3.77 -42.03
C LEU A 147 -52.93 -3.76 -42.68
N ASN A 148 -53.74 -2.73 -42.40
CA ASN A 148 -55.11 -2.64 -42.86
C ASN A 148 -55.42 -1.29 -43.54
N VAL A 149 -55.80 -1.39 -44.83
CA VAL A 149 -56.15 -0.24 -45.68
C VAL A 149 -57.34 0.56 -45.12
N SER A 150 -58.28 -0.08 -44.42
CA SER A 150 -59.52 0.56 -43.96
C SER A 150 -59.33 1.46 -42.73
N THR A 151 -58.23 1.30 -41.99
CA THR A 151 -57.91 2.16 -40.85
C THR A 151 -57.51 3.55 -41.37
N PRO A 152 -57.96 4.67 -40.79
CA PRO A 152 -57.50 6.00 -41.18
C PRO A 152 -56.11 6.32 -40.59
N PRO A 153 -55.33 7.23 -41.21
CA PRO A 153 -54.13 7.81 -40.60
C PRO A 153 -54.47 8.55 -39.29
N LEU A 154 -53.51 8.61 -38.36
CA LEU A 154 -53.71 9.29 -37.06
C LEU A 154 -53.69 10.81 -37.19
N THR A 155 -53.02 11.34 -38.21
CA THR A 155 -52.92 12.77 -38.48
C THR A 155 -53.24 13.07 -39.94
N ALA A 156 -53.83 14.25 -40.17
CA ALA A 156 -53.95 14.78 -41.52
C ALA A 156 -52.55 15.07 -42.10
N PRO A 157 -52.36 15.07 -43.43
CA PRO A 157 -51.05 15.34 -44.02
C PRO A 157 -50.53 16.74 -43.66
N VAL A 158 -49.39 16.80 -42.97
CA VAL A 158 -48.73 18.05 -42.57
C VAL A 158 -47.44 18.23 -43.35
N THR A 159 -47.17 19.45 -43.79
CA THR A 159 -45.85 19.84 -44.32
C THR A 159 -45.23 20.81 -43.32
N PRO A 160 -44.32 20.36 -42.45
CA PRO A 160 -43.72 21.23 -41.46
C PRO A 160 -42.78 22.23 -42.13
N SER A 161 -42.85 23.51 -41.76
CA SER A 161 -41.83 24.50 -42.10
C SER A 161 -40.60 24.24 -41.22
N ILE A 162 -39.56 23.60 -41.76
CA ILE A 162 -38.31 23.39 -41.04
C ILE A 162 -37.58 24.74 -40.95
N THR A 163 -37.77 25.44 -39.84
CA THR A 163 -36.88 26.55 -39.45
C THR A 163 -35.83 25.95 -38.53
N TYR A 164 -34.57 25.93 -38.98
CA TYR A 164 -33.44 25.57 -38.13
C TYR A 164 -33.24 26.72 -37.14
N SER A 165 -33.77 26.59 -35.93
CA SER A 165 -33.33 27.42 -34.82
C SER A 165 -31.96 26.90 -34.36
N VAL A 166 -30.94 27.75 -34.49
CA VAL A 166 -29.67 27.53 -33.79
C VAL A 166 -30.02 27.49 -32.29
N PRO A 167 -29.59 26.47 -31.54
CA PRO A 167 -29.80 26.49 -30.09
C PRO A 167 -29.12 27.74 -29.55
N ASP A 168 -29.89 28.54 -28.82
CA ASP A 168 -29.45 29.80 -28.23
C ASP A 168 -28.22 29.50 -27.37
N THR A 169 -27.03 29.86 -27.86
CA THR A 169 -25.80 29.82 -27.05
C THR A 169 -25.80 31.03 -26.13
N SER A 170 -26.84 31.18 -25.32
CA SER A 170 -26.70 31.95 -24.10
C SER A 170 -25.70 31.20 -23.23
N GLY A 171 -24.50 31.75 -23.10
CA GLY A 171 -23.50 31.26 -22.16
C GLY A 171 -24.07 31.12 -20.75
N LEU A 172 -23.29 30.48 -19.86
CA LEU A 172 -23.63 30.31 -18.44
C LEU A 172 -24.32 31.56 -17.88
N THR A 173 -25.54 31.40 -17.36
CA THR A 173 -26.25 32.51 -16.72
C THR A 173 -25.38 33.06 -15.57
N PRO A 174 -25.52 34.35 -15.20
CA PRO A 174 -24.75 34.92 -14.09
C PRO A 174 -24.89 34.10 -12.79
N ALA A 175 -26.05 33.49 -12.57
CA ALA A 175 -26.29 32.60 -11.44
C ALA A 175 -25.51 31.28 -11.53
N HIS A 176 -25.42 30.67 -12.71
CA HIS A 176 -24.60 29.47 -12.93
C HIS A 176 -23.10 29.78 -12.78
N LEU A 177 -22.64 30.92 -13.30
CA LEU A 177 -21.25 31.36 -13.13
C LEU A 177 -20.91 31.60 -11.65
N ALA A 178 -21.79 32.29 -10.91
CA ALA A 178 -21.62 32.52 -9.48
C ALA A 178 -21.61 31.20 -8.69
N GLY A 179 -22.48 30.25 -9.02
CA GLY A 179 -22.51 28.92 -8.41
C GLY A 179 -21.21 28.14 -8.63
N ILE A 180 -20.64 28.20 -9.85
CA ILE A 180 -19.37 27.54 -10.17
C ILE A 180 -18.21 28.16 -9.36
N ILE A 181 -18.13 29.50 -9.29
CA ILE A 181 -17.06 30.19 -8.55
C ILE A 181 -17.13 29.84 -7.06
N VAL A 182 -18.30 29.92 -6.44
CA VAL A 182 -18.48 29.59 -5.02
C VAL A 182 -18.18 28.11 -4.75
N GLY A 183 -18.67 27.21 -5.61
CA GLY A 183 -18.39 25.79 -5.49
C GLY A 183 -16.91 25.45 -5.58
N SER A 184 -16.18 26.08 -6.52
CA SER A 184 -14.73 25.92 -6.65
C SER A 184 -13.98 26.41 -5.41
N ILE A 185 -14.35 27.56 -4.85
CA ILE A 185 -13.70 28.11 -3.64
C ILE A 185 -13.93 27.18 -2.44
N VAL A 186 -15.17 26.71 -2.22
CA VAL A 186 -15.49 25.79 -1.11
C VAL A 186 -14.72 24.48 -1.25
N MET A 187 -14.63 23.93 -2.47
CA MET A 187 -13.88 22.70 -2.71
C MET A 187 -12.38 22.89 -2.43
N LEU A 188 -11.80 24.02 -2.86
CA LEU A 188 -10.39 24.33 -2.64
C LEU A 188 -10.07 24.51 -1.15
N LEU A 189 -10.96 25.17 -0.40
CA LEU A 189 -10.85 25.29 1.05
C LEU A 189 -10.93 23.92 1.74
N PHE A 190 -11.87 23.06 1.33
CA PHE A 190 -12.01 21.73 1.89
C PHE A 190 -10.77 20.85 1.61
N PHE A 191 -10.24 20.87 0.39
CA PHE A 191 -9.00 20.17 0.04
C PHE A 191 -7.82 20.72 0.83
N SER A 192 -7.66 22.04 0.94
CA SER A 192 -6.57 22.64 1.71
C SER A 192 -6.62 22.26 3.19
N MET A 193 -7.82 22.23 3.78
CA MET A 193 -8.02 21.81 5.17
C MET A 193 -7.69 20.33 5.34
N ALA A 194 -8.21 19.47 4.46
CA ALA A 194 -7.94 18.03 4.48
C ALA A 194 -6.46 17.72 4.30
N THR A 195 -5.77 18.38 3.38
CA THR A 195 -4.32 18.24 3.19
C THR A 195 -3.54 18.73 4.41
N THR A 196 -3.94 19.85 5.01
CA THR A 196 -3.28 20.36 6.23
C THR A 196 -3.47 19.39 7.40
N LEU A 197 -4.66 18.80 7.54
CA LEU A 197 -4.97 17.82 8.58
C LEU A 197 -4.21 16.50 8.33
N PHE A 198 -4.16 16.04 7.08
CA PHE A 198 -3.40 14.86 6.68
C PHE A 198 -1.90 15.03 6.92
N VAL A 199 -1.33 16.17 6.47
CA VAL A 199 0.08 16.51 6.71
C VAL A 199 0.35 16.65 8.21
N ARG A 200 -0.54 17.27 9.00
CA ARG A 200 -0.38 17.29 10.47
C ARG A 200 -0.42 15.88 11.06
N CYS A 201 -1.36 15.03 10.67
CA CYS A 201 -1.46 13.67 11.20
C CYS A 201 -0.24 12.80 10.83
N GLU A 202 0.27 12.92 9.60
CA GLU A 202 1.43 12.13 9.14
C GLU A 202 2.78 12.71 9.62
N VAL A 203 2.95 14.04 9.63
CA VAL A 203 4.19 14.68 10.11
C VAL A 203 4.31 14.62 11.63
N MET A 204 3.21 14.75 12.37
CA MET A 204 3.21 14.57 13.84
C MET A 204 3.36 13.09 14.25
N ARG A 205 3.25 12.13 13.31
CA ARG A 205 3.54 10.72 13.59
C ARG A 205 5.03 10.38 13.60
N HIS A 206 5.88 11.23 12.99
CA HIS A 206 7.29 10.92 12.79
C HIS A 206 8.29 12.02 13.18
N THR A 207 7.82 13.19 13.60
CA THR A 207 8.72 14.19 14.20
C THR A 207 8.99 13.79 15.63
N ARG A 208 10.23 13.35 15.91
CA ARG A 208 10.75 13.25 17.27
C ARG A 208 10.51 14.60 17.95
N ASP A 209 9.71 14.60 19.01
CA ASP A 209 9.52 15.80 19.81
C ASP A 209 10.80 16.03 20.62
N ASN A 210 11.64 16.93 20.11
CA ASN A 210 12.89 17.29 20.77
C ASN A 210 12.68 18.22 21.96
N GLU A 211 11.47 18.71 22.23
CA GLU A 211 11.22 19.59 23.38
C GLU A 211 11.47 18.87 24.71
N SER A 212 11.20 17.57 24.76
CA SER A 212 11.40 16.74 25.95
C SER A 212 12.85 16.27 26.14
N ALA A 213 13.72 16.39 25.12
CA ALA A 213 15.11 15.94 25.19
C ALA A 213 15.92 16.74 26.23
N PRO A 214 16.64 16.07 27.15
CA PRO A 214 17.73 16.70 27.90
C PRO A 214 18.82 17.26 26.97
N LYS A 215 19.07 18.57 27.07
CA LYS A 215 20.00 19.30 26.16
C LYS A 215 21.20 19.89 26.86
N GLU A 216 21.10 20.13 28.16
CA GLU A 216 22.13 20.81 28.95
C GLU A 216 23.22 19.83 29.40
N PRO A 217 24.48 19.98 28.94
CA PRO A 217 25.56 19.03 29.26
C PRO A 217 25.96 19.01 30.75
N THR A 218 25.60 20.05 31.50
CA THR A 218 25.90 20.19 32.93
C THR A 218 24.87 19.52 33.83
N ASP A 219 23.69 19.21 33.29
CA ASP A 219 22.60 18.64 34.07
C ASP A 219 22.63 17.11 33.94
N PRO A 220 22.41 16.37 35.04
CA PRO A 220 22.35 14.92 34.98
C PRO A 220 21.14 14.47 34.14
N VAL A 221 21.37 13.47 33.31
CA VAL A 221 20.34 12.82 32.49
C VAL A 221 20.00 11.48 33.12
N THR A 222 18.71 11.17 33.23
CA THR A 222 18.25 9.82 33.59
C THR A 222 17.96 9.04 32.33
N LEU A 223 18.72 7.97 32.10
CA LEU A 223 18.56 7.06 30.98
C LEU A 223 17.84 5.79 31.42
N ILE A 224 16.88 5.36 30.61
CA ILE A 224 16.16 4.10 30.75
C ILE A 224 16.49 3.25 29.53
N PHE A 225 16.94 2.03 29.78
CA PHE A 225 17.01 0.98 28.77
C PHE A 225 15.91 -0.04 29.04
N THR A 226 15.28 -0.51 27.97
CA THR A 226 14.32 -1.60 28.02
C THR A 226 14.64 -2.64 26.97
N ASP A 227 14.27 -3.89 27.23
CA ASP A 227 14.25 -4.93 26.21
C ASP A 227 13.27 -6.05 26.58
N ILE A 228 12.78 -6.81 25.61
CA ILE A 228 11.88 -7.94 25.86
C ILE A 228 12.72 -9.15 26.27
N GLU A 229 12.36 -9.79 27.38
CA GLU A 229 13.00 -11.02 27.82
C GLU A 229 12.76 -12.16 26.82
N SER A 230 13.84 -12.88 26.48
CA SER A 230 13.77 -14.06 25.62
C SER A 230 13.08 -13.81 24.27
N SER A 231 13.18 -12.59 23.72
CA SER A 231 12.51 -12.20 22.47
C SER A 231 12.88 -13.11 21.30
N THR A 232 14.15 -13.48 21.15
CA THR A 232 14.60 -14.44 20.12
C THR A 232 13.89 -15.79 20.22
N ALA A 233 13.70 -16.32 21.44
CA ALA A 233 12.99 -17.58 21.65
C ALA A 233 11.50 -17.44 21.34
N LEU A 234 10.89 -16.30 21.69
CA LEU A 234 9.50 -16.01 21.34
C LEU A 234 9.30 -15.83 19.83
N TRP A 235 10.26 -15.23 19.12
CA TRP A 235 10.26 -15.15 17.65
C TRP A 235 10.36 -16.52 16.99
N ALA A 236 11.16 -17.43 17.55
CA ALA A 236 11.27 -18.79 17.06
C ALA A 236 9.99 -19.61 17.31
N ALA A 237 9.39 -19.48 18.50
CA ALA A 237 8.19 -20.22 18.88
C ALA A 237 6.91 -19.67 18.23
N HIS A 238 6.80 -18.34 18.10
CA HIS A 238 5.57 -17.66 17.69
C HIS A 238 5.79 -16.60 16.59
N PRO A 239 6.31 -16.97 15.41
CA PRO A 239 6.65 -16.02 14.35
C PRO A 239 5.43 -15.23 13.82
N ASN A 240 4.23 -15.79 13.95
CA ASN A 240 2.99 -15.14 13.51
C ASN A 240 2.41 -14.15 14.55
N LEU A 241 2.69 -14.34 15.85
CA LEU A 241 2.16 -13.49 16.92
C LEU A 241 3.10 -12.33 17.26
N MET A 242 4.40 -12.56 17.14
CA MET A 242 5.42 -11.58 17.54
C MET A 242 5.36 -10.24 16.79
N PRO A 243 5.07 -10.15 15.48
CA PRO A 243 4.96 -8.85 14.80
C PRO A 243 3.92 -7.93 15.46
N ASP A 244 2.73 -8.45 15.75
CA ASP A 244 1.64 -7.68 16.36
C ASP A 244 1.90 -7.41 17.85
N ALA A 245 2.49 -8.37 18.56
CA ALA A 245 2.87 -8.22 19.96
C ALA A 245 3.95 -7.13 20.13
N VAL A 246 5.01 -7.15 19.31
CA VAL A 246 6.09 -6.14 19.35
C VAL A 246 5.58 -4.78 18.89
N ALA A 247 4.72 -4.71 17.87
CA ALA A 247 4.09 -3.45 17.46
C ALA A 247 3.24 -2.85 18.60
N THR A 248 2.56 -3.69 19.37
CA THR A 248 1.78 -3.28 20.54
C THR A 248 2.66 -2.84 21.70
N HIS A 249 3.74 -3.56 21.98
CA HIS A 249 4.79 -3.16 22.90
C HIS A 249 5.34 -1.77 22.56
N HIS A 250 5.67 -1.49 21.30
CA HIS A 250 6.15 -0.17 20.86
C HIS A 250 5.11 0.93 21.11
N ARG A 251 3.83 0.65 20.83
CA ARG A 251 2.74 1.61 21.08
C ARG A 251 2.59 1.92 22.57
N LEU A 252 2.67 0.91 23.44
CA LEU A 252 2.55 1.09 24.88
C LEU A 252 3.73 1.91 25.43
N ILE A 253 4.97 1.57 25.06
CA ILE A 253 6.16 2.34 25.46
C ILE A 253 6.07 3.80 24.99
N ARG A 254 5.75 4.04 23.71
CA ARG A 254 5.64 5.41 23.19
C ARG A 254 4.53 6.20 23.88
N SER A 255 3.44 5.53 24.28
CA SER A 255 2.36 6.17 25.04
C SER A 255 2.79 6.58 26.46
N THR A 256 3.65 5.78 27.12
CA THR A 256 4.17 6.12 28.45
C THR A 256 5.27 7.19 28.35
N ILE A 257 6.13 7.14 27.33
CA ILE A 257 7.10 8.21 27.02
C ILE A 257 6.39 9.56 26.89
N ALA A 258 5.34 9.63 26.07
CA ALA A 258 4.58 10.87 25.86
C ALA A 258 3.87 11.36 27.13
N ARG A 259 3.38 10.45 27.98
CA ARG A 259 2.68 10.81 29.24
C ARG A 259 3.62 11.44 30.27
N HIS A 260 4.87 10.99 30.29
CA HIS A 260 5.88 11.39 31.29
C HIS A 260 6.85 12.45 30.77
N ASP A 261 6.56 13.06 29.61
CA ASP A 261 7.42 14.06 28.97
C ASP A 261 8.88 13.58 28.82
N ALA A 262 9.03 12.30 28.45
CA ALA A 262 10.31 11.67 28.20
C ALA A 262 10.66 11.73 26.71
N TYR A 263 11.91 11.41 26.38
CA TYR A 263 12.44 11.49 25.02
C TYR A 263 12.91 10.12 24.51
N GLU A 264 12.36 9.66 23.38
CA GLU A 264 12.79 8.43 22.69
C GLU A 264 14.10 8.66 21.92
N VAL A 265 15.22 8.21 22.50
CA VAL A 265 16.56 8.38 21.91
C VAL A 265 16.74 7.50 20.69
N LYS A 266 16.42 6.21 20.80
CA LYS A 266 16.46 5.22 19.70
C LYS A 266 15.77 3.93 20.10
N THR A 267 15.36 3.20 19.07
CA THR A 267 14.82 1.84 19.17
C THR A 267 15.70 0.92 18.32
N VAL A 268 16.20 -0.18 18.89
CA VAL A 268 17.00 -1.19 18.19
C VAL A 268 16.32 -2.54 18.38
N GLY A 269 15.65 -3.03 17.33
CA GLY A 269 14.78 -4.20 17.45
C GLY A 269 13.59 -3.89 18.36
N ASP A 270 13.52 -4.60 19.48
CA ASP A 270 12.59 -4.46 20.59
C ASP A 270 13.15 -3.68 21.79
N SER A 271 14.43 -3.29 21.74
CA SER A 271 15.05 -2.49 22.79
C SER A 271 14.82 -1.00 22.60
N PHE A 272 14.47 -0.30 23.68
CA PHE A 272 14.35 1.16 23.71
C PHE A 272 15.43 1.79 24.58
N MET A 273 15.96 2.91 24.09
CA MET A 273 16.73 3.86 24.87
C MET A 273 15.91 5.14 25.03
N ILE A 274 15.62 5.51 26.28
CA ILE A 274 14.77 6.65 26.64
C ILE A 274 15.57 7.58 27.55
N ALA A 275 15.47 8.89 27.34
CA ALA A 275 16.09 9.90 28.18
C ALA A 275 15.03 10.76 28.87
N CYS A 276 15.23 11.04 30.15
CA CYS A 276 14.36 11.86 30.97
C CYS A 276 15.15 12.99 31.63
N ARG A 277 14.55 14.18 31.68
CA ARG A 277 15.06 15.34 32.44
C ARG A 277 14.84 15.19 33.95
N SER A 278 13.78 14.47 34.32
CA SER A 278 13.40 14.23 35.72
C SER A 278 13.58 12.76 36.08
N VAL A 279 14.27 12.50 37.19
CA VAL A 279 14.47 11.15 37.71
C VAL A 279 13.14 10.52 38.12
N THR A 280 12.27 11.30 38.73
CA THR A 280 10.94 10.85 39.18
C THR A 280 10.07 10.43 38.00
N ALA A 281 10.07 11.23 36.92
CA ALA A 281 9.37 10.88 35.70
C ALA A 281 9.90 9.58 35.08
N ALA A 282 11.21 9.33 35.13
CA ALA A 282 11.79 8.09 34.64
C ALA A 282 11.33 6.85 35.42
N VAL A 283 11.30 6.95 36.74
CA VAL A 283 10.89 5.83 37.61
C VAL A 283 9.38 5.59 37.53
N GLU A 284 8.57 6.65 37.44
CA GLU A 284 7.12 6.55 37.21
C GLU A 284 6.80 6.00 35.82
N LEU A 285 7.54 6.40 34.77
CA LEU A 285 7.42 5.81 33.43
C LEU A 285 7.68 4.31 33.45
N ALA A 286 8.76 3.86 34.11
CA ALA A 286 9.07 2.44 34.22
C ALA A 286 7.99 1.67 34.99
N ARG A 287 7.42 2.26 36.05
CA ARG A 287 6.29 1.68 36.78
C ARG A 287 5.05 1.54 35.89
N ASP A 288 4.67 2.63 35.24
CA ASP A 288 3.51 2.68 34.36
C ASP A 288 3.64 1.74 33.17
N LEU A 289 4.86 1.56 32.64
CA LEU A 289 5.14 0.59 31.58
C LEU A 289 4.83 -0.83 32.04
N GLN A 290 5.33 -1.25 33.21
CA GLN A 290 5.05 -2.59 33.75
C GLN A 290 3.55 -2.82 33.99
N LEU A 291 2.84 -1.80 34.50
CA LEU A 291 1.40 -1.86 34.70
C LEU A 291 0.63 -1.88 33.37
N ALA A 292 1.06 -1.10 32.37
CA ALA A 292 0.42 -1.05 31.07
C ALA A 292 0.53 -2.39 30.33
N LEU A 293 1.71 -3.03 30.38
CA LEU A 293 1.92 -4.37 29.80
C LEU A 293 1.06 -5.42 30.50
N LEU A 294 0.96 -5.37 31.84
CA LEU A 294 0.15 -6.30 32.64
C LEU A 294 -1.35 -6.19 32.33
N HIS A 295 -1.89 -4.98 32.21
CA HIS A 295 -3.32 -4.76 31.99
C HIS A 295 -3.72 -4.81 30.51
N HIS A 296 -2.76 -4.96 29.60
CA HIS A 296 -3.06 -5.05 28.17
C HIS A 296 -3.68 -6.40 27.81
N ASP A 297 -4.73 -6.38 27.00
CA ASP A 297 -5.29 -7.61 26.43
C ASP A 297 -4.49 -8.03 25.20
N TRP A 298 -3.58 -8.98 25.38
CA TRP A 298 -2.73 -9.52 24.32
C TRP A 298 -3.48 -10.45 23.35
N GLY A 299 -4.73 -10.82 23.66
CA GLY A 299 -5.54 -11.71 22.83
C GLY A 299 -5.00 -13.15 22.70
N THR A 300 -3.98 -13.51 23.49
CA THR A 300 -3.34 -14.83 23.48
C THR A 300 -2.71 -15.14 24.83
N THR A 301 -2.68 -16.42 25.22
CA THR A 301 -1.93 -16.94 26.38
C THR A 301 -0.60 -17.61 25.96
N ALA A 302 -0.35 -17.71 24.66
CA ALA A 302 0.80 -18.45 24.12
C ALA A 302 2.15 -17.84 24.53
N LEU A 303 2.20 -16.50 24.69
CA LEU A 303 3.39 -15.81 25.19
C LEU A 303 3.70 -16.21 26.65
N ASP A 304 2.68 -16.19 27.51
CA ASP A 304 2.80 -16.60 28.91
C ASP A 304 3.18 -18.07 29.06
N GLU A 305 2.59 -18.95 28.25
CA GLU A 305 2.92 -20.37 28.20
C GLU A 305 4.39 -20.60 27.82
N SER A 306 4.91 -19.86 26.84
CA SER A 306 6.32 -19.93 26.47
C SER A 306 7.26 -19.49 27.59
N TYR A 307 6.96 -18.40 28.30
CA TYR A 307 7.80 -18.00 29.43
C TYR A 307 7.81 -19.06 30.54
N ARG A 308 6.64 -19.63 30.87
CA ARG A 308 6.57 -20.69 31.88
C ARG A 308 7.33 -21.95 31.44
N GLY A 309 7.23 -22.34 30.18
CA GLY A 309 7.99 -23.46 29.63
C GLY A 309 9.50 -23.23 29.71
N LEU A 310 9.98 -22.04 29.35
CA LEU A 310 11.41 -21.68 29.46
C LEU A 310 11.91 -21.71 30.91
N GLU A 311 11.09 -21.28 31.87
CA GLU A 311 11.44 -21.38 33.29
C GLU A 311 11.50 -22.83 33.78
N GLU A 312 10.60 -23.70 33.31
CA GLU A 312 10.61 -25.13 33.65
C GLU A 312 11.83 -25.84 33.07
N GLU A 313 12.17 -25.56 31.81
CA GLU A 313 13.39 -26.06 31.16
C GLU A 313 14.64 -25.62 31.93
N CYS A 314 14.73 -24.33 32.31
CA CYS A 314 15.85 -23.82 33.10
C CYS A 314 15.96 -24.50 34.49
N ALA A 315 14.83 -24.79 35.14
CA ALA A 315 14.80 -25.49 36.43
C ALA A 315 15.26 -26.96 36.34
N LEU A 316 15.20 -27.58 35.15
CA LEU A 316 15.75 -28.91 34.93
C LEU A 316 17.27 -28.89 34.72
N GLU A 317 17.79 -27.82 34.12
CA GLU A 317 19.21 -27.66 33.83
C GLU A 317 20.01 -27.15 35.03
N VAL A 318 19.43 -26.24 35.82
CA VAL A 318 20.12 -25.53 36.91
C VAL A 318 19.48 -25.90 38.25
N SER A 319 20.19 -26.68 39.07
CA SER A 319 19.61 -27.24 40.31
C SER A 319 19.23 -26.20 41.37
N GLU A 320 19.86 -25.02 41.35
CA GLU A 320 19.59 -23.92 42.28
C GLU A 320 18.56 -22.92 41.72
N TYR A 321 18.04 -23.14 40.51
CA TYR A 321 17.05 -22.27 39.89
C TYR A 321 15.63 -22.70 40.29
N GLU A 322 14.94 -21.82 41.02
CA GLU A 322 13.51 -21.97 41.29
C GLU A 322 12.70 -21.12 40.31
N PRO A 323 11.77 -21.71 39.52
CA PRO A 323 11.02 -20.97 38.52
C PRO A 323 10.08 -19.96 39.19
N PRO A 324 10.25 -18.65 38.97
CA PRO A 324 9.54 -17.62 39.72
C PRO A 324 8.05 -17.55 39.37
N THR A 325 7.64 -18.00 38.17
CA THR A 325 6.27 -17.84 37.70
C THR A 325 5.61 -19.13 37.23
N ALA A 326 6.38 -20.12 36.75
CA ALA A 326 5.82 -21.32 36.11
C ALA A 326 4.92 -22.16 37.04
N ARG A 327 5.26 -22.20 38.34
CA ARG A 327 4.54 -23.01 39.35
C ARG A 327 3.48 -22.22 40.12
N LEU A 328 3.16 -21.00 39.70
CA LEU A 328 2.09 -20.21 40.33
C LEU A 328 0.71 -20.73 39.93
N ASP A 329 -0.24 -20.64 40.87
CA ASP A 329 -1.64 -20.91 40.56
C ASP A 329 -2.14 -19.96 39.44
N PRO A 330 -2.93 -20.43 38.45
CA PRO A 330 -3.36 -19.60 37.33
C PRO A 330 -4.07 -18.29 37.73
N ALA A 331 -4.83 -18.28 38.83
CA ALA A 331 -5.52 -17.09 39.30
C ALA A 331 -4.56 -16.08 39.97
N VAL A 332 -3.44 -16.56 40.51
CA VAL A 332 -2.35 -15.72 41.03
C VAL A 332 -1.50 -15.20 39.88
N TYR A 333 -1.17 -16.07 38.91
CA TYR A 333 -0.39 -15.72 37.73
C TYR A 333 -1.04 -14.55 36.97
N GLY A 334 -2.32 -14.65 36.62
CA GLY A 334 -3.02 -13.62 35.83
C GLY A 334 -3.16 -12.25 36.51
N LYS A 335 -2.89 -12.16 37.82
CA LYS A 335 -2.83 -10.87 38.54
C LYS A 335 -1.46 -10.21 38.49
N LEU A 336 -0.41 -10.99 38.24
CA LEU A 336 0.99 -10.56 38.33
C LEU A 336 1.68 -10.52 36.96
N TRP A 337 1.29 -11.41 36.06
CA TRP A 337 1.98 -11.67 34.78
C TRP A 337 0.97 -11.82 33.64
N ASN A 338 1.28 -11.21 32.51
CA ASN A 338 0.47 -11.25 31.29
C ASN A 338 1.31 -10.75 30.09
N GLY A 339 1.40 -11.54 29.03
CA GLY A 339 2.03 -11.18 27.75
C GLY A 339 3.53 -10.95 27.80
N LEU A 340 4.02 -9.94 27.06
CA LEU A 340 5.45 -9.67 26.92
C LEU A 340 6.07 -9.14 28.22
N ARG A 341 7.18 -9.76 28.64
CA ARG A 341 7.92 -9.37 29.85
C ARG A 341 9.08 -8.47 29.47
N VAL A 342 9.03 -7.22 29.90
CA VAL A 342 10.04 -6.20 29.59
C VAL A 342 10.96 -6.02 30.80
N ARG A 343 12.26 -6.16 30.60
CA ARG A 343 13.28 -5.82 31.60
C ARG A 343 13.68 -4.36 31.45
N VAL A 344 13.94 -3.68 32.56
CA VAL A 344 14.20 -2.24 32.58
C VAL A 344 15.37 -1.91 33.50
N GLY A 345 16.31 -1.10 33.02
CA GLY A 345 17.42 -0.55 33.79
C GLY A 345 17.45 0.96 33.74
N ILE A 346 17.68 1.60 34.89
CA ILE A 346 17.66 3.05 35.05
C ILE A 346 18.94 3.55 35.72
N HIS A 347 19.66 4.43 35.04
CA HIS A 347 20.85 5.10 35.59
C HIS A 347 20.78 6.61 35.36
N THR A 348 21.30 7.39 36.32
CA THR A 348 21.34 8.85 36.28
C THR A 348 22.77 9.34 36.39
N GLY A 349 23.18 10.23 35.49
CA GLY A 349 24.52 10.80 35.50
C GLY A 349 24.73 11.80 34.36
N LEU A 350 25.94 12.34 34.24
CA LEU A 350 26.30 13.27 33.17
C LEU A 350 26.59 12.50 31.87
N CYS A 351 26.04 12.98 30.76
CA CYS A 351 26.19 12.37 29.43
C CYS A 351 26.92 13.31 28.48
N ASP A 352 27.64 12.74 27.51
CA ASP A 352 28.04 13.46 26.31
C ASP A 352 26.84 13.54 25.36
N ILE A 353 26.18 14.70 25.34
CA ILE A 353 24.95 14.95 24.58
C ILE A 353 25.33 15.41 23.17
N ARG A 354 24.90 14.67 22.15
CA ARG A 354 25.16 15.01 20.75
C ARG A 354 23.87 15.17 19.98
N HIS A 355 23.80 16.21 19.16
CA HIS A 355 22.68 16.44 18.25
C HIS A 355 23.06 15.94 16.85
N ASP A 356 22.30 14.99 16.31
CA ASP A 356 22.49 14.46 14.97
C ASP A 356 21.79 15.34 13.92
N GLU A 357 22.56 15.89 12.98
CA GLU A 357 22.05 16.77 11.93
C GLU A 357 21.15 16.03 10.92
N VAL A 358 21.28 14.71 10.79
CA VAL A 358 20.51 13.89 9.84
C VAL A 358 19.17 13.49 10.43
N THR A 359 19.17 12.83 11.60
CA THR A 359 17.93 12.41 12.25
C THR A 359 17.22 13.56 12.98
N LYS A 360 17.88 14.72 13.11
CA LYS A 360 17.44 15.87 13.90
C LYS A 360 17.17 15.52 15.37
N GLY A 361 17.70 14.41 15.87
CA GLY A 361 17.50 13.97 17.25
C GLY A 361 18.74 14.17 18.12
N TYR A 362 18.57 14.06 19.44
CA TYR A 362 19.66 13.98 20.41
C TYR A 362 20.01 12.52 20.73
N ASP A 363 21.29 12.26 20.94
CA ASP A 363 21.85 10.98 21.41
C ASP A 363 22.80 11.22 22.60
N TYR A 364 22.98 10.21 23.43
CA TYR A 364 23.68 10.30 24.71
C TYR A 364 24.78 9.24 24.80
N TYR A 365 26.02 9.69 25.00
CA TYR A 365 27.19 8.83 25.05
C TYR A 365 27.90 8.91 26.40
N GLY A 366 28.78 7.95 26.64
CA GLY A 366 29.66 7.92 27.81
C GLY A 366 29.27 6.86 28.85
N GLN A 367 29.88 6.98 30.03
CA GLN A 367 29.76 5.98 31.09
C GLN A 367 28.33 5.85 31.61
N THR A 368 27.55 6.94 31.63
CA THR A 368 26.15 6.93 32.07
C THR A 368 25.27 6.07 31.15
N THR A 369 25.44 6.17 29.82
CA THR A 369 24.73 5.32 28.86
C THR A 369 25.11 3.85 29.03
N ASN A 370 26.40 3.56 29.14
CA ASN A 370 26.91 2.19 29.31
C ASN A 370 26.40 1.57 30.63
N MET A 371 26.35 2.36 31.70
CA MET A 371 25.86 1.92 33.00
C MET A 371 24.35 1.63 32.97
N ALA A 372 23.56 2.48 32.30
CA ALA A 372 22.12 2.26 32.14
C ALA A 372 21.82 0.95 31.39
N ALA A 373 22.53 0.72 30.28
CA ALA A 373 22.41 -0.51 29.49
C ALA A 373 22.82 -1.75 30.29
N ARG A 374 23.92 -1.68 31.07
CA ARG A 374 24.37 -2.80 31.93
C ARG A 374 23.40 -3.08 33.08
N ALA A 375 22.76 -2.05 33.62
CA ALA A 375 21.72 -2.22 34.64
C ALA A 375 20.48 -2.92 34.08
N GLU A 376 20.11 -2.64 32.82
CA GLU A 376 19.02 -3.33 32.12
C GLU A 376 19.37 -4.78 31.81
N SER A 377 20.60 -5.05 31.34
CA SER A 377 20.98 -6.38 30.87
C SER A 377 20.96 -7.45 31.96
N VAL A 378 21.16 -7.04 33.23
CA VAL A 378 21.13 -7.95 34.39
C VAL A 378 19.72 -8.13 34.98
N ALA A 379 18.74 -7.32 34.56
CA ALA A 379 17.36 -7.42 35.02
C ALA A 379 16.63 -8.60 34.38
N ASN A 380 15.70 -9.20 35.11
CA ASN A 380 14.78 -10.20 34.61
C ASN A 380 13.57 -9.56 33.91
N GLY A 381 12.88 -10.31 33.07
CA GLY A 381 11.65 -9.86 32.42
C GLY A 381 10.60 -9.43 33.46
N GLY A 382 10.08 -8.22 33.30
CA GLY A 382 9.12 -7.62 34.23
C GLY A 382 9.75 -6.94 35.46
N GLN A 383 11.08 -6.97 35.58
CA GLN A 383 11.85 -6.33 36.66
C GLN A 383 12.33 -4.95 36.25
N VAL A 384 12.37 -4.02 37.20
CA VAL A 384 12.90 -2.67 37.03
C VAL A 384 14.02 -2.44 38.03
N LEU A 385 15.23 -2.18 37.53
CA LEU A 385 16.42 -1.92 38.34
C LEU A 385 16.87 -0.47 38.26
N LEU A 386 17.21 0.08 39.42
CA LEU A 386 17.77 1.41 39.59
C LEU A 386 19.16 1.27 40.18
N THR A 387 20.14 1.95 39.60
CA THR A 387 21.45 2.13 40.23
C THR A 387 21.34 3.05 41.45
N CYS A 388 22.32 2.97 42.37
CA CYS A 388 22.39 3.87 43.52
C CYS A 388 22.40 5.36 43.12
N ALA A 389 23.03 5.71 42.00
CA ALA A 389 23.02 7.07 41.48
C ALA A 389 21.59 7.57 41.20
N THR A 390 20.76 6.75 40.55
CA THR A 390 19.33 7.06 40.33
C THR A 390 18.58 7.13 41.66
N TYR A 391 18.81 6.18 42.57
CA TYR A 391 18.15 6.15 43.87
C TYR A 391 18.40 7.41 44.69
N TYR A 392 19.65 7.88 44.76
CA TYR A 392 20.02 9.08 45.52
C TYR A 392 19.72 10.39 44.77
N SER A 393 19.47 10.33 43.46
CA SER A 393 18.96 11.48 42.70
C SER A 393 17.49 11.77 42.97
N LEU A 394 16.74 10.81 43.52
CA LEU A 394 15.38 11.04 44.02
C LEU A 394 15.40 11.72 45.40
N SER A 395 14.52 12.70 45.60
CA SER A 395 14.31 13.31 46.90
C SER A 395 13.78 12.29 47.94
N ALA A 396 13.93 12.59 49.22
CA ALA A 396 13.43 11.73 50.29
C ALA A 396 11.90 11.52 50.22
N ALA A 397 11.16 12.55 49.79
CA ALA A 397 9.71 12.49 49.64
C ALA A 397 9.29 11.60 48.46
N GLU A 398 10.04 11.62 47.35
CA GLU A 398 9.79 10.76 46.19
C GLU A 398 10.11 9.30 46.51
N ARG A 399 11.24 9.03 47.16
CA ARG A 399 11.60 7.69 47.62
C ARG A 399 10.55 7.08 48.56
N ALA A 400 9.93 7.89 49.43
CA ALA A 400 8.89 7.42 50.33
C ALA A 400 7.57 7.03 49.62
N ARG A 401 7.34 7.50 48.38
CA ARG A 401 6.16 7.16 47.58
C ARG A 401 6.36 5.92 46.70
N LEU A 402 7.61 5.50 46.51
CA LEU A 402 7.99 4.40 45.64
C LEU A 402 8.33 3.19 46.49
N ASP A 403 7.85 2.01 46.08
CA ASP A 403 8.23 0.75 46.71
C ASP A 403 9.57 0.28 46.10
N LEU A 404 10.66 0.60 46.79
CA LEU A 404 12.04 0.33 46.37
C LEU A 404 12.70 -0.65 47.34
N MET A 405 13.13 -1.79 46.83
CA MET A 405 13.82 -2.83 47.59
C MET A 405 15.32 -2.80 47.31
N PRO A 406 16.19 -2.62 48.32
CA PRO A 406 17.64 -2.69 48.12
C PRO A 406 18.06 -4.12 47.76
N MET A 407 18.84 -4.28 46.70
CA MET A 407 19.37 -5.57 46.24
C MET A 407 20.84 -5.79 46.62
N GLY A 408 21.52 -4.74 47.08
CA GLY A 408 22.93 -4.77 47.46
C GLY A 408 23.88 -4.53 46.28
N PRO A 409 25.20 -4.70 46.49
CA PRO A 409 26.21 -4.46 45.47
C PRO A 409 26.23 -5.57 44.42
N VAL A 410 26.22 -5.18 43.15
CA VAL A 410 26.22 -6.09 41.99
C VAL A 410 27.41 -5.77 41.09
N SER A 411 28.24 -6.77 40.82
CA SER A 411 29.37 -6.63 39.90
C SER A 411 28.90 -6.65 38.45
N LEU A 412 28.98 -5.50 37.77
CA LEU A 412 28.64 -5.39 36.36
C LEU A 412 29.89 -5.55 35.48
N ARG A 413 29.76 -6.25 34.35
CA ARG A 413 30.88 -6.44 33.41
C ARG A 413 31.42 -5.07 32.95
N GLY A 414 32.74 -4.89 33.06
CA GLY A 414 33.43 -3.68 32.62
C GLY A 414 33.20 -2.45 33.51
N VAL A 415 32.60 -2.62 34.69
CA VAL A 415 32.57 -1.60 35.76
C VAL A 415 33.58 -2.04 36.81
N PRO A 416 34.52 -1.18 37.22
CA PRO A 416 35.59 -1.57 38.15
C PRO A 416 35.07 -1.86 39.56
N GLU A 417 34.04 -1.15 40.01
CA GLU A 417 33.46 -1.29 41.35
C GLU A 417 32.05 -1.89 41.28
N PRO A 418 31.67 -2.76 42.23
CA PRO A 418 30.29 -3.23 42.34
C PRO A 418 29.32 -2.06 42.53
N VAL A 419 28.19 -2.10 41.81
CA VAL A 419 27.18 -1.05 41.83
C VAL A 419 26.06 -1.47 42.74
N GLU A 420 25.73 -0.64 43.73
CA GLU A 420 24.54 -0.85 44.55
C GLU A 420 23.26 -0.72 43.69
N MET A 421 22.42 -1.75 43.75
CA MET A 421 21.19 -1.85 42.97
C MET A 421 19.95 -1.80 43.86
N TYR A 422 18.88 -1.24 43.30
CA TYR A 422 17.56 -1.16 43.91
C TYR A 422 16.51 -1.64 42.93
N GLN A 423 15.62 -2.52 43.38
CA GLN A 423 14.48 -2.97 42.58
C GLN A 423 13.27 -2.06 42.85
N LEU A 424 12.64 -1.57 41.80
CA LEU A 424 11.31 -0.96 41.90
C LEU A 424 10.23 -2.03 41.80
N ASN A 425 9.43 -2.15 42.86
CA ASN A 425 8.29 -3.06 42.92
C ASN A 425 7.09 -2.45 42.17
N ALA A 426 7.21 -2.34 40.85
CA ALA A 426 6.20 -1.71 39.99
C ALA A 426 4.84 -2.42 40.04
N VAL A 427 4.87 -3.75 40.05
CA VAL A 427 3.71 -4.63 40.25
C VAL A 427 3.90 -5.36 41.58
N PRO A 428 3.18 -4.95 42.65
CA PRO A 428 3.31 -5.57 43.96
C PRO A 428 3.04 -7.08 43.92
N GLY A 429 3.93 -7.86 44.53
CA GLY A 429 3.82 -9.32 44.59
C GLY A 429 4.58 -10.08 43.51
N ARG A 430 5.20 -9.41 42.53
CA ARG A 430 6.13 -10.08 41.61
C ARG A 430 7.41 -10.51 42.33
N THR A 431 7.84 -11.73 42.03
CA THR A 431 9.13 -12.30 42.42
C THR A 431 9.96 -12.55 41.16
N PHE A 432 11.27 -12.51 41.30
CA PHE A 432 12.21 -12.67 40.19
C PHE A 432 13.30 -13.68 40.56
N ALA A 433 13.91 -14.28 39.54
CA ALA A 433 15.12 -15.09 39.71
C ALA A 433 16.33 -14.20 40.10
N ALA A 434 17.48 -14.83 40.30
CA ALA A 434 18.74 -14.11 40.46
C ALA A 434 19.01 -13.18 39.26
N LEU A 435 19.82 -12.15 39.47
CA LEU A 435 20.21 -11.22 38.40
C LEU A 435 21.02 -11.94 37.32
N ARG A 436 20.85 -11.52 36.07
CA ARG A 436 21.40 -12.17 34.87
C ARG A 436 22.85 -11.74 34.62
N LEU A 437 23.78 -12.17 35.47
CA LEU A 437 25.20 -11.73 35.43
C LEU A 437 26.01 -12.33 34.27
N ASP A 438 25.57 -13.45 33.68
CA ASP A 438 26.35 -14.24 32.71
C ASP A 438 26.20 -13.82 31.24
N ARG A 439 25.38 -12.81 30.93
CA ARG A 439 25.09 -12.44 29.53
C ARG A 439 26.02 -11.37 28.97
N GLU A 440 26.48 -11.61 27.74
CA GLU A 440 27.22 -10.63 26.94
C GLU A 440 26.33 -9.43 26.62
N VAL A 441 26.81 -8.23 26.94
CA VAL A 441 26.20 -6.98 26.49
C VAL A 441 26.64 -6.79 25.05
N ASP A 442 25.71 -6.88 24.11
CA ASP A 442 25.86 -6.26 22.79
C ASP A 442 25.79 -4.74 23.03
N LEU A 443 26.92 -4.19 23.50
CA LEU A 443 27.11 -2.74 23.50
C LEU A 443 26.84 -2.29 22.07
N ILE A 444 25.92 -1.34 21.91
CA ILE A 444 25.72 -0.61 20.67
C ILE A 444 27.12 -0.15 20.24
N ASN A 445 27.66 -0.83 19.24
CA ASN A 445 29.05 -0.69 18.81
C ASN A 445 29.17 0.67 18.11
N ASP A 446 29.44 1.71 18.89
CA ASP A 446 30.00 2.98 18.44
C ASP A 446 31.07 3.44 19.44
N GLU A 447 32.05 2.56 19.71
CA GLU A 447 33.38 3.05 20.11
C GLU A 447 34.20 3.31 18.84
N SER A 448 34.18 4.56 18.40
CA SER A 448 35.35 5.16 17.76
C SER A 448 35.76 6.40 18.56
N ASP A 449 37.04 6.40 18.91
CA ASP A 449 37.84 7.50 19.47
C ASP A 449 37.60 7.89 20.94
N ALA A 450 38.27 7.17 21.85
CA ALA A 450 38.94 7.81 22.99
C ALA A 450 40.13 6.99 23.51
N THR A 451 41.26 7.67 23.61
CA THR A 451 42.58 7.31 24.12
C THR A 451 42.65 6.47 25.42
N GLY A 452 43.36 5.34 25.33
CA GLY A 452 44.55 5.02 26.14
C GLY A 452 44.39 4.63 27.62
N SER A 453 44.42 3.33 27.90
CA SER A 453 45.32 2.73 28.90
C SER A 453 45.23 1.19 28.88
N SER A 454 46.35 0.52 28.58
CA SER A 454 46.55 -0.92 28.80
C SER A 454 46.51 -1.27 30.29
N PRO A 455 46.23 -2.54 30.64
CA PRO A 455 47.32 -3.51 30.71
C PRO A 455 47.09 -4.74 29.85
N SER A 456 48.21 -5.29 29.40
CA SER A 456 48.38 -6.60 28.80
C SER A 456 47.77 -7.72 29.65
N ASP A 457 47.13 -8.69 28.99
CA ASP A 457 47.55 -10.07 29.15
C ASP A 457 47.18 -10.92 27.94
N SER A 458 48.20 -11.65 27.48
CA SER A 458 48.15 -12.67 26.47
C SER A 458 47.45 -13.91 27.00
N SER A 459 46.33 -14.31 26.40
CA SER A 459 45.88 -15.70 26.44
C SER A 459 45.19 -16.10 25.14
N SER A 460 45.88 -16.93 24.37
CA SER A 460 45.36 -17.71 23.25
C SER A 460 44.20 -18.58 23.70
N SER A 461 42.99 -18.30 23.25
CA SER A 461 41.85 -19.22 23.30
C SER A 461 41.39 -19.55 21.87
N THR A 462 41.86 -20.69 21.37
CA THR A 462 41.36 -21.32 20.14
C THR A 462 39.96 -21.88 20.39
N ALA A 463 38.91 -21.10 20.14
CA ALA A 463 37.53 -21.58 20.18
C ALA A 463 37.30 -22.65 19.07
N THR A 464 37.09 -23.91 19.45
CA THR A 464 36.83 -25.03 18.52
C THR A 464 35.63 -24.74 17.62
N LEU A 465 35.82 -24.80 16.29
CA LEU A 465 34.77 -24.55 15.29
C LEU A 465 33.76 -25.71 15.25
N CYS A 466 32.47 -25.43 15.02
CA CYS A 466 31.46 -26.47 14.70
C CYS A 466 31.76 -27.14 13.35
N GLU A 467 31.18 -28.33 13.09
CA GLU A 467 31.51 -29.16 11.92
C GLU A 467 31.26 -28.45 10.58
N THR A 468 30.16 -27.73 10.44
CA THR A 468 29.83 -26.94 9.25
C THR A 468 30.77 -25.74 9.07
N SER A 469 31.12 -25.05 10.16
CA SER A 469 32.15 -24.00 10.13
C SER A 469 33.52 -24.57 9.73
N GLN A 470 33.88 -25.79 10.16
CA GLN A 470 35.11 -26.44 9.71
C GLN A 470 35.07 -26.79 8.23
N MET A 471 33.93 -27.25 7.70
CA MET A 471 33.77 -27.51 6.26
C MET A 471 33.94 -26.24 5.43
N VAL A 472 33.33 -25.13 5.86
CA VAL A 472 33.47 -23.84 5.18
C VAL A 472 34.91 -23.35 5.21
N ALA A 473 35.60 -23.45 6.36
CA ALA A 473 37.01 -23.07 6.48
C ALA A 473 37.89 -23.87 5.51
N ARG A 474 37.76 -25.21 5.49
CA ARG A 474 38.51 -26.07 4.57
C ARG A 474 38.22 -25.79 3.10
N CYS A 475 36.98 -25.50 2.75
CA CYS A 475 36.62 -25.14 1.38
C CYS A 475 37.28 -23.81 0.97
N LEU A 476 37.23 -22.80 1.83
CA LEU A 476 37.87 -21.51 1.58
C LEU A 476 39.39 -21.64 1.49
N GLU A 477 40.01 -22.43 2.38
CA GLU A 477 41.46 -22.72 2.32
C GLU A 477 41.85 -23.43 1.03
N SER A 478 41.09 -24.43 0.60
CA SER A 478 41.36 -25.19 -0.64
C SER A 478 41.21 -24.31 -1.88
N VAL A 479 40.12 -23.53 -1.96
CA VAL A 479 39.84 -22.67 -3.12
C VAL A 479 40.81 -21.51 -3.17
N LEU A 480 41.02 -20.81 -2.05
CA LEU A 480 41.87 -19.61 -2.00
C LEU A 480 43.36 -19.96 -1.99
N GLY A 481 43.73 -21.14 -1.50
CA GLY A 481 45.10 -21.64 -1.48
C GLY A 481 45.77 -21.69 -2.87
N THR A 482 44.98 -21.77 -3.95
CA THR A 482 45.51 -21.75 -5.33
C THR A 482 45.91 -20.36 -5.83
N PHE A 483 45.50 -19.28 -5.15
CA PHE A 483 45.78 -17.90 -5.56
C PHE A 483 47.02 -17.31 -4.87
N ALA A 484 47.68 -16.34 -5.50
CA ALA A 484 48.77 -15.59 -4.89
C ALA A 484 48.27 -14.71 -3.71
N PRO A 485 49.10 -14.44 -2.66
CA PRO A 485 48.67 -13.76 -1.43
C PRO A 485 47.96 -12.42 -1.65
N ALA A 486 48.44 -11.59 -2.59
CA ALA A 486 47.80 -10.31 -2.91
C ALA A 486 46.36 -10.47 -3.45
N ARG A 487 46.10 -11.53 -4.23
CA ARG A 487 44.77 -11.84 -4.76
C ARG A 487 43.87 -12.46 -3.69
N ARG A 488 44.43 -13.31 -2.81
CA ARG A 488 43.73 -13.85 -1.63
C ARG A 488 43.22 -12.72 -0.73
N ARG A 489 44.04 -11.70 -0.46
CA ARG A 489 43.64 -10.51 0.31
C ARG A 489 42.39 -9.85 -0.27
N SER A 490 42.42 -9.49 -1.56
CA SER A 490 41.29 -8.80 -2.19
C SER A 490 39.99 -9.63 -2.15
N LEU A 491 40.09 -10.95 -2.39
CA LEU A 491 38.93 -11.84 -2.32
C LEU A 491 38.40 -12.00 -0.89
N LEU A 492 39.28 -12.16 0.11
CA LEU A 492 38.88 -12.28 1.51
C LEU A 492 38.23 -11.00 2.03
N VAL A 493 38.77 -9.83 1.68
CA VAL A 493 38.16 -8.54 2.05
C VAL A 493 36.76 -8.40 1.44
N ALA A 494 36.59 -8.74 0.16
CA ALA A 494 35.27 -8.70 -0.48
C ALA A 494 34.26 -9.67 0.16
N ILE A 495 34.72 -10.87 0.57
CA ILE A 495 33.88 -11.83 1.30
C ILE A 495 33.54 -11.29 2.71
N CYS A 496 34.50 -10.68 3.40
CA CYS A 496 34.29 -10.03 4.69
C CYS A 496 33.26 -8.91 4.61
N GLU A 497 33.34 -8.02 3.61
CA GLU A 497 32.35 -6.95 3.38
C GLU A 497 30.96 -7.54 3.14
N ARG A 498 30.86 -8.57 2.27
CA ARG A 498 29.59 -9.20 1.93
C ARG A 498 28.91 -9.86 3.13
N TRP A 499 29.69 -10.51 3.98
CA TRP A 499 29.18 -11.21 5.18
C TRP A 499 29.26 -10.37 6.46
N ARG A 500 29.65 -9.09 6.35
CA ARG A 500 29.85 -8.14 7.45
C ARG A 500 30.76 -8.69 8.56
N VAL A 501 31.86 -9.32 8.18
CA VAL A 501 32.86 -9.88 9.09
C VAL A 501 34.00 -8.89 9.27
N SER A 502 34.24 -8.48 10.52
CA SER A 502 35.30 -7.52 10.86
C SER A 502 36.70 -8.15 10.79
N LEU A 503 37.63 -7.46 10.14
CA LEU A 503 39.03 -7.87 10.05
C LEU A 503 39.73 -7.85 11.42
N PRO A 504 40.68 -8.78 11.70
CA PRO A 504 41.45 -8.77 12.94
C PRO A 504 42.33 -7.50 13.08
N ARG A 505 42.46 -6.97 14.30
CA ARG A 505 43.13 -5.69 14.65
C ARG A 505 44.67 -5.70 14.55
N LYS A 506 45.27 -6.11 13.43
CA LYS A 506 46.73 -6.04 13.19
C LYS A 506 47.01 -5.02 12.07
N PRO A 507 48.02 -4.13 12.19
CA PRO A 507 48.31 -3.11 11.18
C PRO A 507 48.70 -3.72 9.83
N GLU A 508 48.38 -3.01 8.75
CA GLU A 508 48.39 -3.44 7.32
C GLU A 508 49.73 -3.96 6.73
N ALA A 509 50.74 -4.23 7.55
CA ALA A 509 52.11 -4.49 7.11
C ALA A 509 52.52 -5.96 6.93
N ALA A 510 51.67 -6.95 7.22
CA ALA A 510 51.91 -8.33 6.77
C ALA A 510 50.60 -9.11 6.70
N TRP A 511 50.06 -9.27 5.49
CA TRP A 511 49.01 -10.25 5.21
C TRP A 511 49.65 -11.64 5.18
N ASP A 512 50.10 -12.10 6.34
CA ASP A 512 50.76 -13.40 6.53
C ASP A 512 49.73 -14.55 6.48
N GLU A 513 50.21 -15.79 6.33
CA GLU A 513 49.34 -16.96 6.19
C GLU A 513 48.49 -17.18 7.45
N ASP A 514 49.03 -16.86 8.64
CA ASP A 514 48.31 -16.94 9.92
C ASP A 514 47.16 -15.92 10.00
N TYR A 515 47.36 -14.71 9.48
CA TYR A 515 46.32 -13.68 9.40
C TYR A 515 45.25 -14.08 8.39
N CYS A 516 45.63 -14.63 7.23
CA CYS A 516 44.69 -15.21 6.27
C CYS A 516 43.82 -16.28 6.93
N GLN A 517 44.45 -17.18 7.68
CA GLN A 517 43.79 -18.29 8.36
C GLN A 517 42.82 -17.80 9.44
N ASN A 518 43.18 -16.73 10.17
CA ASN A 518 42.29 -16.12 11.15
C ASN A 518 41.07 -15.44 10.49
N VAL A 519 41.28 -14.76 9.36
CA VAL A 519 40.18 -14.15 8.58
C VAL A 519 39.25 -15.24 8.02
N ILE A 520 39.80 -16.30 7.44
CA ILE A 520 39.02 -17.45 6.94
C ILE A 520 38.19 -18.06 8.08
N ARG A 521 38.80 -18.24 9.26
CA ARG A 521 38.11 -18.78 10.43
C ARG A 521 36.91 -17.93 10.87
N ARG A 522 37.06 -16.60 10.87
CA ARG A 522 35.96 -15.68 11.22
C ARG A 522 34.84 -15.71 10.19
N ILE A 523 35.18 -15.77 8.91
CA ILE A 523 34.19 -15.95 7.83
C ILE A 523 33.47 -17.29 8.02
N ALA A 524 34.23 -18.36 8.26
CA ALA A 524 33.69 -19.70 8.40
C ALA A 524 32.75 -19.84 9.60
N LEU A 525 33.04 -19.18 10.73
CA LEU A 525 32.12 -19.09 11.87
C LEU A 525 30.80 -18.41 11.49
N ARG A 526 30.89 -17.28 10.79
CA ARG A 526 29.69 -16.50 10.42
C ARG A 526 28.83 -17.23 9.40
N VAL A 527 29.46 -17.83 8.39
CA VAL A 527 28.79 -18.56 7.32
C VAL A 527 28.28 -19.92 7.82
N GLY A 528 29.09 -20.65 8.60
CA GLY A 528 28.70 -21.92 9.20
C GLY A 528 27.49 -21.77 10.11
N HIS A 529 27.47 -20.77 10.98
CA HIS A 529 26.29 -20.47 11.80
C HIS A 529 25.05 -20.14 10.96
N ALA A 530 25.20 -19.40 9.85
CA ALA A 530 24.08 -19.13 8.95
C ALA A 530 23.58 -20.40 8.23
N MET A 531 24.49 -21.31 7.87
CA MET A 531 24.15 -22.60 7.26
C MET A 531 23.47 -23.54 8.26
N ASP A 532 23.91 -23.56 9.53
CA ASP A 532 23.28 -24.35 10.59
C ASP A 532 21.85 -23.89 10.86
N LEU A 533 21.63 -22.57 10.93
CA LEU A 533 20.28 -21.99 11.02
C LEU A 533 19.41 -22.39 9.83
N TYR A 534 19.97 -22.41 8.62
CA TYR A 534 19.22 -22.78 7.40
C TYR A 534 18.97 -24.29 7.29
N ALA A 535 19.85 -25.13 7.83
CA ALA A 535 19.67 -26.59 7.87
C ALA A 535 18.63 -26.99 8.93
N ALA A 536 18.65 -26.36 10.10
CA ALA A 536 17.64 -26.55 11.14
C ALA A 536 16.22 -26.21 10.64
N ASP A 537 16.09 -25.21 9.76
CA ASP A 537 14.84 -24.83 9.11
C ASP A 537 14.34 -25.88 8.09
N ARG A 538 15.24 -26.65 7.46
CA ARG A 538 14.86 -27.70 6.48
C ARG A 538 14.56 -29.05 7.11
N ASP A 539 15.18 -29.42 8.24
CA ASP A 539 14.94 -30.71 8.90
C ASP A 539 13.53 -30.82 9.53
N HIS A 540 12.76 -29.73 9.58
CA HIS A 540 11.31 -29.75 9.87
C HIS A 540 10.43 -29.95 8.63
N SER A 541 11.03 -30.11 7.44
CA SER A 541 10.34 -30.33 6.17
C SER A 541 10.95 -31.50 5.39
N THR A 542 10.55 -32.72 5.78
CA THR A 542 10.66 -34.00 5.04
C THR A 542 12.05 -34.63 4.86
N GLY A 543 12.08 -35.95 5.06
CA GLY A 543 13.29 -36.76 5.11
C GLY A 543 13.94 -37.09 3.77
N THR A 544 15.22 -37.47 3.89
CA THR A 544 16.05 -38.26 2.97
C THR A 544 15.90 -38.02 1.47
N SER A 545 16.88 -37.32 0.86
CA SER A 545 17.71 -37.94 -0.20
C SER A 545 18.98 -37.12 -0.46
N SER A 546 20.05 -37.84 -0.76
CA SER A 546 21.34 -37.33 -1.19
C SER A 546 21.27 -36.57 -2.52
N SER A 547 21.86 -35.38 -2.57
CA SER A 547 22.77 -34.98 -3.67
C SER A 547 23.30 -33.58 -3.44
N ALA A 548 24.62 -33.46 -3.56
CA ALA A 548 25.36 -32.21 -3.59
C ALA A 548 24.71 -31.23 -4.59
N SER A 549 24.12 -30.16 -4.06
CA SER A 549 23.59 -29.07 -4.87
C SER A 549 24.68 -28.00 -4.98
N VAL A 550 25.47 -28.08 -6.05
CA VAL A 550 26.39 -27.03 -6.46
C VAL A 550 25.59 -25.75 -6.74
N ILE A 551 25.85 -24.69 -5.97
CA ILE A 551 25.26 -23.37 -6.22
C ILE A 551 26.11 -22.67 -7.30
N LEU A 552 25.55 -22.57 -8.52
CA LEU A 552 26.11 -21.74 -9.58
C LEU A 552 25.82 -20.26 -9.29
N ILE A 553 26.86 -19.47 -9.07
CA ILE A 553 26.78 -18.01 -8.92
C ILE A 553 26.79 -17.37 -10.32
N PRO A 554 25.75 -16.62 -10.74
CA PRO A 554 25.81 -15.88 -11.99
C PRO A 554 26.65 -14.61 -11.79
N CYS A 555 27.76 -14.49 -12.51
CA CYS A 555 28.51 -13.24 -12.62
C CYS A 555 27.69 -12.22 -13.41
N ARG A 556 27.24 -11.14 -12.76
CA ARG A 556 26.80 -9.93 -13.47
C ARG A 556 28.02 -9.29 -14.13
N ARG A 557 27.95 -9.13 -15.46
CA ARG A 557 28.89 -8.35 -16.26
C ARG A 557 28.96 -6.92 -15.71
N ALA A 558 30.16 -6.48 -15.36
CA ALA A 558 30.47 -5.07 -15.21
C ALA A 558 30.64 -4.47 -16.62
N ASP A 559 29.92 -3.39 -16.90
CA ASP A 559 30.14 -2.55 -18.06
C ASP A 559 31.54 -1.92 -17.99
N ILE A 560 32.32 -2.11 -19.05
CA ILE A 560 33.61 -1.44 -19.26
C ILE A 560 33.41 -0.51 -20.47
N PRO A 561 33.73 0.80 -20.37
CA PRO A 561 33.70 1.69 -21.52
C PRO A 561 35.01 1.63 -22.34
N GLY A 562 34.87 1.64 -23.66
CA GLY A 562 35.86 2.11 -24.64
C GLY A 562 36.97 1.14 -25.04
N TYR A 563 36.88 0.52 -26.22
CA TYR A 563 37.40 1.04 -27.50
C TYR A 563 36.86 0.20 -28.66
#